data_AF-A0A960I5C4-F1
#
_entry.id   AF-A0A960I5C4-F1
#
_cell.length_a   1.000
_cell.length_b   1.000
_cell.length_c   1.000
_cell.angle_alpha   90.00
_cell.angle_beta   90.00
_cell.angle_gamma   90.00
#
_symmetry.space_group_name_H-M   'P 1'
#
loop_
_entity.id
_entity.type
_entity.pdbx_description
1 polymer ?
#
loop_
_entity_poly.entity_id
_entity_poly.type
_entity_poly.pdbx_seq_one_letter_code
_entity_poly.pdbx_strand_id
1 'polypeptide(L)'
;MGRKLVGVLLAVGLVSLGMLVRSLVSSGGDDESADGATIYCVPELAEACRRSAGDAEVVVEDAADTFDRLVVRDAPEAVWVTMAPWPAMVDDERRRSGLSTMFDAASLTDGSAAAAVSPLEWVGWTERLDVLEADCGLTWECVADGDRWADHGGPSSWGRVNLGLEDPSVTTYTLAAVGSASGVFDGARV
;
A
#
# COMPACT_ATOMS: atom_id res chain seq x y z
N MET A 1 10.10 39.65 13.73
CA MET A 1 9.54 38.76 14.77
C MET A 1 8.20 38.07 14.41
N GLY A 2 7.53 38.37 13.29
CA GLY A 2 6.14 37.89 13.04
C GLY A 2 5.96 36.51 12.37
N ARG A 3 6.98 35.91 11.74
CA ARG A 3 6.81 34.65 10.99
C ARG A 3 6.74 33.39 11.86
N LYS A 4 7.29 33.42 13.07
CA LYS A 4 7.24 32.29 14.02
C LYS A 4 5.89 32.16 14.73
N LEU A 5 5.14 33.27 14.86
CA LEU A 5 3.81 33.29 15.47
C LEU A 5 2.73 32.74 14.52
N VAL A 6 2.89 32.92 13.21
CA VAL A 6 1.95 32.41 12.20
C VAL A 6 1.96 30.87 12.15
N GLY A 7 3.14 30.25 12.22
CA GLY A 7 3.26 28.78 12.20
C GLY A 7 2.66 28.11 13.44
N VAL A 8 2.79 28.72 14.61
CA VAL A 8 2.24 28.17 15.87
C VAL A 8 0.72 28.26 15.90
N LEU A 9 0.13 29.36 15.40
CA LEU A 9 -1.33 29.50 15.32
C LEU A 9 -1.97 28.54 14.31
N LEU A 10 -1.28 28.24 13.19
CA LEU A 10 -1.75 27.27 12.20
C LEU A 10 -1.71 25.83 12.74
N ALA A 11 -0.66 25.48 13.48
CA ALA A 11 -0.55 24.18 14.15
C ALA A 11 -1.61 23.99 15.25
N VAL A 12 -1.85 25.02 16.08
CA VAL A 12 -2.92 24.98 17.10
C VAL A 12 -4.31 24.92 16.44
N GLY A 13 -4.51 25.62 15.32
CA GLY A 13 -5.76 25.57 14.56
C GLY A 13 -6.09 24.18 14.01
N LEU A 14 -5.11 23.46 13.45
CA LEU A 14 -5.30 22.11 12.93
C LEU A 14 -5.57 21.07 14.03
N VAL A 15 -4.89 21.19 15.19
CA VAL A 15 -5.15 20.31 16.34
C VAL A 15 -6.52 20.59 16.98
N SER A 16 -6.94 21.86 17.01
CA SER A 16 -8.26 22.25 17.55
C SER A 16 -9.41 21.84 16.63
N LEU A 17 -9.22 21.90 15.32
CA LEU A 17 -10.23 21.49 14.34
C LEU A 17 -10.46 19.97 14.38
N GLY A 18 -9.39 19.17 14.56
CA GLY A 18 -9.51 17.72 14.75
C GLY A 18 -10.30 17.31 16.00
N MET A 19 -10.19 18.07 17.10
CA MET A 19 -10.97 17.80 18.32
C MET A 19 -12.44 18.24 18.21
N LEU A 20 -12.74 19.33 17.48
CA LEU A 20 -14.10 19.79 17.27
C LEU A 20 -14.92 18.86 16.35
N VAL A 21 -14.28 18.24 15.36
CA VAL A 21 -14.92 17.19 14.54
C VAL A 21 -15.27 15.98 15.42
N ARG A 22 -14.42 15.64 16.39
CA ARG A 22 -14.67 14.53 17.33
C ARG A 22 -15.79 14.82 18.34
N SER A 23 -16.00 16.08 18.73
CA SER A 23 -17.11 16.43 19.65
C SER A 23 -18.46 16.57 18.97
N LEU A 24 -18.50 16.97 17.67
CA LEU A 24 -19.74 17.06 16.90
C LEU A 24 -20.28 15.68 16.50
N VAL A 25 -19.41 14.68 16.33
CA VAL A 25 -19.81 13.27 16.24
C VAL A 25 -20.36 12.72 17.58
N SER A 26 -19.98 13.32 18.71
CA SER A 26 -20.34 12.85 20.06
C SER A 26 -21.57 13.56 20.67
N SER A 27 -22.21 14.49 19.99
CA SER A 27 -23.35 15.24 20.54
C SER A 27 -24.50 15.25 19.54
N GLY A 28 -25.14 14.09 19.38
CA GLY A 28 -26.21 13.96 18.40
C GLY A 28 -27.00 12.66 18.44
N GLY A 29 -27.31 12.12 19.61
CA GLY A 29 -28.43 11.19 19.80
C GLY A 29 -28.19 9.72 19.43
N ASP A 30 -28.63 8.86 20.33
CA ASP A 30 -28.62 7.39 20.32
C ASP A 30 -27.24 6.77 20.62
N ASP A 31 -27.13 6.31 21.88
CA ASP A 31 -26.08 5.45 22.40
C ASP A 31 -26.03 4.11 21.64
N GLU A 32 -25.48 4.12 20.43
CA GLU A 32 -24.67 3.00 19.94
C GLU A 32 -23.23 3.35 20.29
N SER A 33 -22.80 2.91 21.49
CA SER A 33 -21.38 2.78 21.78
C SER A 33 -20.71 2.16 20.56
N ALA A 34 -19.60 2.74 20.10
CA ALA A 34 -18.69 2.10 19.14
C ALA A 34 -17.97 0.90 19.79
N ASP A 35 -18.71 0.05 20.50
CA ASP A 35 -18.33 -1.28 20.91
C ASP A 35 -18.26 -2.12 19.63
N GLY A 36 -17.06 -2.43 19.15
CA GLY A 36 -16.85 -3.55 18.22
C GLY A 36 -16.46 -3.25 16.77
N ALA A 37 -16.00 -2.03 16.44
CA ALA A 37 -15.36 -1.83 15.14
C ALA A 37 -14.10 -2.71 15.03
N THR A 38 -14.10 -3.66 14.09
CA THR A 38 -12.97 -4.56 13.84
C THR A 38 -12.11 -4.00 12.70
N ILE A 39 -10.81 -3.86 12.97
CA ILE A 39 -9.79 -3.48 12.00
C ILE A 39 -8.99 -4.73 11.64
N TYR A 40 -9.13 -5.20 10.40
CA TYR A 40 -8.23 -6.23 9.85
C TYR A 40 -6.97 -5.53 9.34
N CYS A 41 -5.82 -6.02 9.76
CA CYS A 41 -4.54 -5.40 9.44
C CYS A 41 -3.52 -6.46 9.05
N VAL A 42 -2.83 -6.22 7.93
CA VAL A 42 -1.76 -7.11 7.49
C VAL A 42 -0.59 -7.12 8.48
N PRO A 43 0.17 -8.23 8.60
CA PRO A 43 1.23 -8.36 9.61
C PRO A 43 2.27 -7.25 9.53
N GLU A 44 2.59 -6.77 8.33
CA GLU A 44 3.56 -5.70 8.06
C GLU A 44 3.13 -4.36 8.68
N LEU A 45 1.83 -4.13 8.86
CA LEU A 45 1.25 -2.89 9.38
C LEU A 45 0.72 -3.04 10.80
N ALA A 46 0.84 -4.21 11.42
CA ALA A 46 0.27 -4.54 12.73
C ALA A 46 0.63 -3.51 13.81
N GLU A 47 1.87 -3.06 13.85
CA GLU A 47 2.32 -2.07 14.83
C GLU A 47 1.68 -0.69 14.59
N ALA A 48 1.55 -0.26 13.34
CA ALA A 48 0.90 0.99 12.99
C ALA A 48 -0.61 0.95 13.31
N CYS A 49 -1.27 -0.16 12.99
CA CYS A 49 -2.68 -0.39 13.31
C CYS A 49 -2.94 -0.37 14.82
N ARG A 50 -2.18 -1.16 15.60
CA ARG A 50 -2.35 -1.21 17.07
C ARG A 50 -2.13 0.15 17.73
N ARG A 51 -1.18 0.95 17.24
CA ARG A 51 -0.94 2.31 17.76
C ARG A 51 -2.08 3.28 17.45
N SER A 52 -2.85 3.02 16.39
CA SER A 52 -3.85 3.96 15.85
C SER A 52 -5.30 3.54 16.10
N ALA A 53 -5.53 2.33 16.62
CA ALA A 53 -6.86 1.72 16.73
C ALA A 53 -7.79 2.37 17.75
N GLY A 54 -7.26 3.08 18.75
CA GLY A 54 -8.07 3.56 19.87
C GLY A 54 -8.72 2.38 20.61
N ASP A 55 -10.05 2.34 20.64
CA ASP A 55 -10.85 1.29 21.28
C ASP A 55 -11.29 0.17 20.30
N ALA A 56 -10.92 0.26 19.03
CA ALA A 56 -11.24 -0.76 18.02
C ALA A 56 -10.44 -2.06 18.23
N GLU A 57 -11.08 -3.20 17.94
CA GLU A 57 -10.39 -4.50 17.94
C GLU A 57 -9.50 -4.60 16.69
N VAL A 58 -8.21 -4.92 16.87
CA VAL A 58 -7.28 -5.14 15.76
C VAL A 58 -7.05 -6.63 15.57
N VAL A 59 -7.50 -7.16 14.44
CA VAL A 59 -7.22 -8.52 13.99
C VAL A 59 -6.04 -8.46 13.03
N VAL A 60 -4.93 -9.11 13.40
CA VAL A 60 -3.75 -9.23 12.54
C VAL A 60 -3.78 -10.59 11.86
N GLU A 61 -3.99 -10.60 10.54
CA GLU A 61 -4.06 -11.80 9.71
C GLU A 61 -3.47 -11.53 8.32
N ASP A 62 -3.19 -12.58 7.56
CA ASP A 62 -2.68 -12.44 6.19
C ASP A 62 -3.73 -11.76 5.31
N ALA A 63 -3.27 -10.94 4.36
CA ALA A 63 -4.16 -10.24 3.45
C ALA A 63 -5.06 -11.21 2.63
N ALA A 64 -4.56 -12.43 2.38
CA ALA A 64 -5.32 -13.49 1.73
C ALA A 64 -6.53 -13.96 2.57
N ASP A 65 -6.40 -14.05 3.89
CA ASP A 65 -7.49 -14.46 4.78
C ASP A 65 -8.61 -13.40 4.78
N THR A 66 -8.23 -12.11 4.85
CA THR A 66 -9.20 -11.03 4.74
C THR A 66 -9.82 -10.95 3.34
N PHE A 67 -9.04 -11.20 2.28
CA PHE A 67 -9.55 -11.29 0.91
C PHE A 67 -10.66 -12.35 0.79
N ASP A 68 -10.41 -13.58 1.25
CA ASP A 68 -11.38 -14.68 1.21
C ASP A 68 -12.67 -14.33 1.96
N ARG A 69 -12.54 -13.56 3.05
CA ARG A 69 -13.68 -13.05 3.84
C ARG A 69 -14.50 -11.99 3.11
N LEU A 70 -13.88 -11.17 2.27
CA LEU A 70 -14.53 -10.02 1.61
C LEU A 70 -15.09 -10.34 0.22
N VAL A 71 -14.65 -11.41 -0.44
CA VAL A 71 -15.16 -11.76 -1.78
C VAL A 71 -16.57 -12.38 -1.79
N VAL A 72 -17.13 -12.73 -0.62
CA VAL A 72 -18.45 -13.36 -0.50
C VAL A 72 -19.61 -12.37 -0.44
N ARG A 73 -20.83 -12.80 -0.79
CA ARG A 73 -22.02 -11.93 -0.86
C ARG A 73 -22.33 -11.22 0.46
N ASP A 74 -22.29 -11.97 1.55
CA ASP A 74 -22.70 -11.53 2.89
C ASP A 74 -21.46 -11.22 3.75
N ALA A 75 -20.46 -10.55 3.15
CA ALA A 75 -19.22 -10.18 3.82
C ALA A 75 -19.47 -9.15 4.93
N PRO A 76 -18.72 -9.21 6.04
CA PRO A 76 -18.87 -8.29 7.14
C PRO A 76 -18.44 -6.87 6.76
N GLU A 77 -19.08 -5.87 7.38
CA GLU A 77 -18.52 -4.52 7.39
C GLU A 77 -17.23 -4.52 8.21
N ALA A 78 -16.14 -4.04 7.60
CA ALA A 78 -14.82 -4.14 8.16
C ALA A 78 -13.96 -2.96 7.71
N VAL A 79 -13.12 -2.46 8.62
CA VAL A 79 -12.01 -1.57 8.24
C VAL A 79 -10.83 -2.47 7.90
N TRP A 80 -10.35 -2.39 6.67
CA TRP A 80 -9.20 -3.18 6.23
C TRP A 80 -8.00 -2.28 5.92
N VAL A 81 -6.92 -2.46 6.67
CA VAL A 81 -5.65 -1.76 6.47
C VAL A 81 -4.66 -2.73 5.83
N THR A 82 -4.45 -2.54 4.52
CA THR A 82 -3.64 -3.42 3.68
C THR A 82 -2.83 -2.62 2.66
N MET A 83 -2.00 -3.32 1.89
CA MET A 83 -1.24 -2.77 0.77
C MET A 83 -2.02 -2.96 -0.54
N ALA A 84 -1.78 -2.09 -1.52
CA ALA A 84 -2.19 -2.38 -2.89
C ALA A 84 -1.49 -3.67 -3.38
N PRO A 85 -2.12 -4.48 -4.26
CA PRO A 85 -3.39 -4.24 -4.95
C PRO A 85 -4.63 -4.90 -4.29
N TRP A 86 -4.53 -5.36 -3.05
CA TRP A 86 -5.55 -6.21 -2.41
C TRP A 86 -7.01 -5.71 -2.49
N PRO A 87 -7.34 -4.44 -2.21
CA PRO A 87 -8.72 -3.96 -2.31
C PRO A 87 -9.26 -4.05 -3.75
N ALA A 88 -8.42 -3.77 -4.75
CA ALA A 88 -8.80 -3.88 -6.15
C ALA A 88 -9.04 -5.34 -6.56
N MET A 89 -8.27 -6.28 -6.01
CA MET A 89 -8.47 -7.71 -6.25
C MET A 89 -9.80 -8.20 -5.69
N VAL A 90 -10.21 -7.73 -4.50
CA VAL A 90 -11.53 -8.06 -3.93
C VAL A 90 -12.65 -7.60 -4.86
N ASP A 91 -12.60 -6.36 -5.33
CA ASP A 91 -13.61 -5.81 -6.23
C ASP A 91 -13.68 -6.54 -7.57
N ASP A 92 -12.51 -6.91 -8.11
CA ASP A 92 -12.40 -7.67 -9.35
C ASP A 92 -13.04 -9.07 -9.21
N GLU A 93 -12.75 -9.78 -8.12
CA GLU A 93 -13.32 -11.09 -7.86
C GLU A 93 -14.84 -11.04 -7.59
N ARG A 94 -15.28 -10.06 -6.80
CA ARG A 94 -16.71 -9.81 -6.57
C ARG A 94 -17.44 -9.54 -7.88
N ARG A 95 -16.84 -8.74 -8.78
CA ARG A 95 -17.40 -8.46 -10.11
C ARG A 95 -17.49 -9.72 -10.97
N ARG A 96 -16.44 -10.56 -11.00
CA ARG A 96 -16.49 -11.87 -11.68
C ARG A 96 -17.61 -12.78 -11.15
N SER A 97 -17.90 -12.66 -9.86
CA SER A 97 -18.96 -13.38 -9.16
C SER A 97 -20.35 -12.72 -9.23
N GLY A 98 -20.50 -11.60 -9.98
CA GLY A 98 -21.78 -10.90 -10.13
C GLY A 98 -22.25 -10.15 -8.86
N LEU A 99 -21.33 -9.85 -7.95
CA LEU A 99 -21.57 -9.08 -6.74
C LEU A 99 -21.22 -7.60 -6.94
N SER A 100 -21.79 -6.73 -6.10
CA SER A 100 -21.41 -5.32 -6.05
C SER A 100 -19.98 -5.16 -5.52
N THR A 101 -19.25 -4.18 -6.05
CA THR A 101 -17.94 -3.78 -5.51
C THR A 101 -18.10 -3.17 -4.11
N MET A 102 -17.04 -3.25 -3.31
CA MET A 102 -16.97 -2.72 -1.95
C MET A 102 -16.20 -1.42 -1.87
N PHE A 103 -15.19 -1.24 -2.73
CA PHE A 103 -14.33 -0.07 -2.71
C PHE A 103 -14.69 0.89 -3.84
N ASP A 104 -14.46 2.17 -3.60
CA ASP A 104 -14.61 3.17 -4.65
C ASP A 104 -13.46 3.05 -5.65
N ALA A 105 -13.77 2.73 -6.90
CA ALA A 105 -12.77 2.50 -7.93
C ALA A 105 -11.93 3.74 -8.21
N ALA A 106 -12.49 4.95 -8.10
CA ALA A 106 -11.73 6.18 -8.26
C ALA A 106 -10.70 6.29 -7.13
N SER A 107 -11.12 6.05 -5.88
CA SER A 107 -10.24 6.10 -4.72
C SER A 107 -9.09 5.09 -4.72
N LEU A 108 -9.29 3.92 -5.34
CA LEU A 108 -8.24 2.94 -5.53
C LEU A 108 -7.23 3.34 -6.62
N THR A 109 -7.67 4.10 -7.63
CA THR A 109 -6.84 4.47 -8.79
C THR A 109 -6.10 5.79 -8.63
N ASP A 110 -6.70 6.78 -7.97
CA ASP A 110 -6.09 8.10 -7.73
C ASP A 110 -5.28 8.16 -6.42
N GLY A 111 -5.29 7.07 -5.65
CA GLY A 111 -4.60 6.97 -4.36
C GLY A 111 -5.26 7.76 -3.24
N SER A 112 -6.47 8.30 -3.42
CA SER A 112 -7.16 9.05 -2.36
C SER A 112 -7.59 8.17 -1.17
N ALA A 113 -7.69 6.86 -1.37
CA ALA A 113 -7.82 5.89 -0.27
C ALA A 113 -6.49 5.50 0.39
N ALA A 114 -5.34 5.90 -0.18
CA ALA A 114 -4.03 5.52 0.37
C ALA A 114 -3.71 6.35 1.61
N ALA A 115 -3.57 5.69 2.76
CA ALA A 115 -3.11 6.33 3.99
C ALA A 115 -1.62 6.71 3.92
N ALA A 116 -0.84 6.01 3.10
CA ALA A 116 0.56 6.28 2.84
C ALA A 116 0.97 5.72 1.47
N VAL A 117 1.97 6.33 0.85
CA VAL A 117 2.62 5.83 -0.37
C VAL A 117 4.12 5.83 -0.13
N SER A 118 4.79 4.72 -0.43
CA SER A 118 6.25 4.63 -0.45
C SER A 118 6.75 4.74 -1.89
N PRO A 119 7.65 5.67 -2.23
CA PRO A 119 8.40 5.60 -3.47
C PRO A 119 9.12 4.25 -3.55
N LEU A 120 9.09 3.64 -4.73
CA LEU A 120 9.85 2.41 -4.98
C LEU A 120 11.17 2.77 -5.64
N GLU A 121 12.24 2.17 -5.14
CA GLU A 121 13.59 2.40 -5.63
C GLU A 121 14.25 1.09 -6.09
N TRP A 122 15.03 1.18 -7.16
CA TRP A 122 15.88 0.07 -7.58
C TRP A 122 17.10 -0.02 -6.66
N VAL A 123 17.30 -1.17 -6.03
CA VAL A 123 18.48 -1.44 -5.20
C VAL A 123 19.29 -2.57 -5.82
N GLY A 124 20.55 -2.29 -6.11
CA GLY A 124 21.44 -3.25 -6.76
C GLY A 124 22.88 -2.77 -6.79
N TRP A 125 23.76 -3.59 -7.36
CA TRP A 125 25.15 -3.22 -7.58
C TRP A 125 25.24 -2.06 -8.57
N THR A 126 25.89 -0.97 -8.19
CA THR A 126 25.95 0.26 -9.00
C THR A 126 26.41 -0.01 -10.44
N GLU A 127 27.47 -0.80 -10.63
CA GLU A 127 27.99 -1.13 -11.97
C GLU A 127 27.02 -1.94 -12.83
N ARG A 128 26.06 -2.63 -12.22
CA ARG A 128 25.03 -3.39 -12.91
C ARG A 128 23.85 -2.51 -13.26
N LEU A 129 23.40 -1.68 -12.32
CA LEU A 129 22.33 -0.72 -12.58
C LEU A 129 22.71 0.28 -13.66
N ASP A 130 23.97 0.75 -13.68
CA ASP A 130 24.45 1.67 -14.73
C ASP A 130 24.43 1.03 -16.13
N VAL A 131 24.61 -0.29 -16.24
CA VAL A 131 24.52 -1.03 -17.51
C VAL A 131 23.07 -1.07 -18.02
N LEU A 132 22.11 -1.40 -17.14
CA LEU A 132 20.69 -1.39 -17.52
C LEU A 132 20.20 0.02 -17.84
N GLU A 133 20.60 1.01 -17.04
CA GLU A 133 20.24 2.41 -17.26
C GLU A 133 20.75 2.91 -18.63
N ALA A 134 21.96 2.52 -19.03
CA ALA A 134 22.54 2.92 -20.31
C ALA A 134 21.91 2.22 -21.52
N ASP A 135 21.40 1.00 -21.36
CA ASP A 135 20.83 0.19 -22.43
C ASP A 135 19.32 0.46 -22.64
N CYS A 136 18.51 0.24 -21.61
CA CYS A 136 17.05 0.35 -21.68
C CYS A 136 16.41 1.29 -20.65
N GLY A 137 17.21 1.94 -19.78
CA GLY A 137 16.72 2.70 -18.64
C GLY A 137 16.24 1.77 -17.52
N LEU A 138 16.28 2.21 -16.26
CA LEU A 138 15.80 1.44 -15.11
C LEU A 138 14.26 1.40 -15.04
N THR A 139 13.64 0.86 -16.10
CA THR A 139 12.20 0.63 -16.20
C THR A 139 11.86 -0.79 -15.78
N TRP A 140 10.62 -1.01 -15.35
CA TRP A 140 10.15 -2.36 -15.02
C TRP A 140 10.32 -3.33 -16.19
N GLU A 141 10.03 -2.88 -17.42
CA GLU A 141 10.16 -3.68 -18.64
C GLU A 141 11.61 -4.12 -18.88
N CYS A 142 12.58 -3.24 -18.62
CA CYS A 142 14.01 -3.54 -18.77
C CYS A 142 14.48 -4.60 -17.75
N VAL A 143 14.07 -4.48 -16.48
CA VAL A 143 14.57 -5.38 -15.42
C VAL A 143 13.80 -6.71 -15.39
N ALA A 144 12.52 -6.72 -15.78
CA ALA A 144 11.65 -7.89 -15.67
C ALA A 144 11.81 -8.93 -16.79
N ASP A 145 12.43 -8.60 -17.92
CA ASP A 145 12.57 -9.54 -19.06
C ASP A 145 13.45 -10.76 -18.72
N GLY A 146 14.33 -10.64 -17.71
CA GLY A 146 15.14 -11.77 -17.23
C GLY A 146 16.26 -12.18 -18.19
N ASP A 147 16.63 -11.26 -19.09
CA ASP A 147 17.71 -11.40 -20.05
C ASP A 147 19.06 -11.58 -19.37
N ARG A 148 20.08 -11.96 -20.15
CA ARG A 148 21.43 -12.08 -19.60
C ARG A 148 22.01 -10.69 -19.49
N TRP A 149 22.85 -10.50 -18.46
CA TRP A 149 23.63 -9.27 -18.34
C TRP A 149 24.46 -8.94 -19.59
N ALA A 150 24.89 -9.97 -20.32
CA ALA A 150 25.62 -9.79 -21.58
C ALA A 150 24.79 -9.18 -22.71
N ASP A 151 23.47 -9.35 -22.69
CA ASP A 151 22.56 -8.83 -23.71
C ASP A 151 22.39 -7.31 -23.56
N HIS A 152 22.58 -6.78 -22.34
CA HIS A 152 22.59 -5.35 -22.01
C HIS A 152 23.99 -4.71 -22.01
N GLY A 153 25.03 -5.45 -22.44
CA GLY A 153 26.42 -4.95 -22.48
C GLY A 153 27.24 -5.16 -21.20
N GLY A 154 26.73 -5.90 -20.23
CA GLY A 154 27.45 -6.32 -19.03
C GLY A 154 28.32 -7.59 -19.23
N PRO A 155 29.19 -7.94 -18.27
CA PRO A 155 29.92 -9.21 -18.29
C PRO A 155 29.01 -10.44 -18.24
N SER A 156 29.29 -11.45 -19.06
CA SER A 156 28.56 -12.74 -19.06
C SER A 156 28.66 -13.50 -17.74
N SER A 157 29.70 -13.24 -16.94
CA SER A 157 29.89 -13.82 -15.60
C SER A 157 28.84 -13.37 -14.58
N TRP A 158 28.09 -12.30 -14.83
CA TRP A 158 27.01 -11.85 -13.95
C TRP A 158 25.73 -12.67 -14.07
N GLY A 159 25.61 -13.50 -15.12
CA GLY A 159 24.45 -14.39 -15.32
C GLY A 159 23.24 -13.66 -15.89
N ARG A 160 22.06 -13.88 -15.30
CA ARG A 160 20.80 -13.24 -15.69
C ARG A 160 20.45 -12.06 -14.79
N VAL A 161 19.72 -11.11 -15.35
CA VAL A 161 19.03 -10.09 -14.57
C VAL A 161 17.96 -10.79 -13.71
N ASN A 162 17.93 -10.48 -12.42
CA ASN A 162 16.97 -11.05 -11.48
C ASN A 162 16.55 -9.96 -10.49
N LEU A 163 15.24 -9.81 -10.31
CA LEU A 163 14.61 -8.81 -9.44
C LEU A 163 14.78 -9.10 -7.94
N GLY A 164 15.27 -10.28 -7.57
CA GLY A 164 15.43 -10.69 -6.18
C GLY A 164 14.11 -10.90 -5.44
N LEU A 165 12.98 -10.94 -6.16
CA LEU A 165 11.66 -11.17 -5.58
C LEU A 165 11.45 -12.67 -5.33
N GLU A 166 10.94 -12.99 -4.14
CA GLU A 166 10.54 -14.34 -3.76
C GLU A 166 9.21 -14.72 -4.42
N ASP A 167 8.81 -15.99 -4.38
CA ASP A 167 7.58 -16.45 -5.02
C ASP A 167 6.34 -15.67 -4.50
N PRO A 168 5.51 -15.07 -5.38
CA PRO A 168 4.35 -14.29 -4.96
C PRO A 168 3.26 -15.11 -4.26
N SER A 169 3.31 -16.43 -4.34
CA SER A 169 2.41 -17.32 -3.60
C SER A 169 2.77 -17.48 -2.12
N VAL A 170 3.96 -17.00 -1.70
CA VAL A 170 4.43 -17.11 -0.32
C VAL A 170 4.71 -15.76 0.35
N THR A 171 4.84 -14.66 -0.39
CA THR A 171 4.97 -13.32 0.19
C THR A 171 4.07 -12.28 -0.45
N THR A 172 3.30 -11.60 0.40
CA THR A 172 2.44 -10.46 0.02
C THR A 172 3.26 -9.30 -0.54
N TYR A 173 4.51 -9.15 -0.09
CA TYR A 173 5.44 -8.13 -0.58
C TYR A 173 5.78 -8.32 -2.06
N THR A 174 6.02 -9.55 -2.54
CA THR A 174 6.26 -9.75 -3.98
C THR A 174 5.02 -9.40 -4.79
N LEU A 175 3.83 -9.78 -4.32
CA LEU A 175 2.58 -9.42 -4.99
C LEU A 175 2.40 -7.89 -5.08
N ALA A 176 2.72 -7.17 -4.00
CA ALA A 176 2.70 -5.72 -3.96
C ALA A 176 3.75 -5.13 -4.92
N ALA A 177 4.98 -5.65 -4.93
CA ALA A 177 6.07 -5.20 -5.82
C ALA A 177 5.75 -5.43 -7.31
N VAL A 178 5.10 -6.56 -7.65
CA VAL A 178 4.62 -6.83 -9.01
C VAL A 178 3.40 -5.97 -9.33
N GLY A 179 2.48 -5.76 -8.38
CA GLY A 179 1.32 -4.88 -8.56
C GLY A 179 1.71 -3.42 -8.79
N SER A 180 2.81 -2.97 -8.16
CA SER A 180 3.38 -1.64 -8.33
C SER A 180 4.16 -1.45 -9.63
N ALA A 181 4.32 -2.48 -10.46
CA ALA A 181 4.82 -2.34 -11.83
C ALA A 181 3.97 -1.38 -12.70
N SER A 182 2.79 -1.01 -12.22
CA SER A 182 1.92 0.03 -12.77
C SER A 182 2.29 1.46 -12.34
N GLY A 183 3.29 1.64 -11.46
CA GLY A 183 3.77 2.92 -10.93
C GLY A 183 5.24 3.22 -11.26
N VAL A 184 5.63 4.49 -11.15
CA VAL A 184 6.97 5.00 -11.52
C VAL A 184 7.99 4.68 -10.41
N PHE A 185 9.00 3.87 -10.73
CA PHE A 185 10.19 3.64 -9.90
C PHE A 185 11.19 4.79 -10.10
N ASP A 186 11.93 5.17 -9.05
CA ASP A 186 13.06 6.12 -9.15
C ASP A 186 14.38 5.42 -8.78
N GLY A 187 15.50 5.85 -9.35
CA GLY A 187 16.78 5.16 -9.21
C GLY A 187 17.58 5.60 -7.98
N ALA A 188 17.90 4.69 -7.07
CA ALA A 188 18.84 4.91 -5.98
C ALA A 188 20.09 4.02 -6.12
N ARG A 189 21.27 4.54 -5.77
CA ARG A 189 22.56 3.84 -5.87
C ARG A 189 23.12 3.58 -4.49
N VAL A 190 23.69 2.39 -4.28
CA VAL A 190 24.40 1.98 -3.05
C VAL A 190 25.87 1.74 -3.34
#